data_AF-A0A2J8N9F9-F1
#
_entry.id   AF-A0A2J8N9F9-F1
#
_cell.length_a   1.000
_cell.length_b   1.000
_cell.length_c   1.000
_cell.angle_alpha   90.00
_cell.angle_beta   90.00
_cell.angle_gamma   90.00
#
_symmetry.space_group_name_H-M   'P 1'
#
loop_
_entity.id
_entity.type
_entity.pdbx_description
1 polymer ?
#
loop_
_entity_poly.entity_id
_entity_poly.type
_entity_poly.pdbx_seq_one_letter_code
_entity_poly.pdbx_strand_id
1 'polypeptide(L)'
;VFRGYAERKRRKRENDSASVIQRNFRKHLRMVGSRRVKAQSSDLQSSHCTLDEAFEDLDWDTEKGLEAVACDTEGFVPPKVMLISSKVPKAEYIPTIIRRDDPSIIPILYDHEHATFEDILEEIERKLNVYHKGAKIWKMLIFCQGGPGHLYLLKNKVATFAKVEKEEDMIHFWKRLSRLMSKVNPEPNVIHIMGCYILGNPNGEKLFQNLRTLMTPYRVTFESPLELSAQGKQMIETYFDFRLYRLWKSRQHSKLLDFDDVL
;
A
#
# COMPACT_ATOMS: atom_id res chain seq x y z
N VAL A 1 21.88 22.40 -53.55
CA VAL A 1 20.56 21.81 -53.84
C VAL A 1 20.12 20.74 -52.82
N PHE A 2 21.03 19.96 -52.20
CA PHE A 2 20.68 18.81 -51.34
C PHE A 2 20.23 19.12 -49.89
N ARG A 3 20.60 20.26 -49.30
CA ARG A 3 20.27 20.58 -47.88
C ARG A 3 18.77 20.87 -47.67
N GLY A 4 18.12 21.50 -48.66
CA GLY A 4 16.68 21.85 -48.59
C GLY A 4 15.70 20.70 -48.87
N TYR A 5 16.18 19.53 -49.30
CA TYR A 5 15.32 18.35 -49.49
C TYR A 5 15.13 17.57 -48.18
N ALA A 6 16.20 17.43 -47.39
CA ALA A 6 16.15 16.79 -46.07
C ALA A 6 15.24 17.55 -45.10
N GLU A 7 15.31 18.88 -45.12
CA GLU A 7 14.51 19.76 -44.26
C GLU A 7 13.01 19.75 -44.63
N ARG A 8 12.69 19.69 -45.93
CA ARG A 8 11.32 19.47 -46.42
C ARG A 8 10.77 18.10 -46.03
N LYS A 9 11.59 17.04 -46.09
CA LYS A 9 11.21 15.68 -45.68
C LYS A 9 11.02 15.57 -44.16
N ARG A 10 11.72 16.38 -43.36
CA ARG A 10 11.53 16.46 -41.91
C ARG A 10 10.24 17.19 -41.56
N ARG A 11 9.99 18.38 -42.14
CA ARG A 11 8.75 19.14 -41.96
C ARG A 11 7.50 18.35 -42.38
N LYS A 12 7.59 17.55 -43.46
CA LYS A 12 6.49 16.67 -43.87
C LYS A 12 6.17 15.61 -42.81
N ARG A 13 7.19 14.97 -42.22
CA ARG A 13 7.02 13.98 -41.14
C ARG A 13 6.46 14.59 -39.85
N GLU A 14 6.90 15.80 -39.51
CA GLU A 14 6.38 16.54 -38.34
C GLU A 14 4.90 16.93 -38.54
N ASN A 15 4.52 17.40 -39.73
CA ASN A 15 3.12 17.69 -40.07
C ASN A 15 2.24 16.44 -40.11
N ASP A 16 2.74 15.33 -40.67
CA ASP A 16 2.00 14.06 -40.70
C ASP A 16 1.77 13.53 -39.27
N SER A 17 2.79 13.64 -38.40
CA SER A 17 2.69 13.26 -36.98
C SER A 17 1.68 14.12 -36.22
N ALA A 18 1.71 15.45 -36.44
CA ALA A 18 0.76 16.38 -35.85
C ALA A 18 -0.69 16.10 -36.30
N SER A 19 -0.89 15.72 -37.57
CA SER A 19 -2.22 15.37 -38.10
C SER A 19 -2.80 14.11 -37.44
N VAL A 20 -1.97 13.12 -37.14
CA VAL A 20 -2.38 11.87 -36.46
C VAL A 20 -2.74 12.16 -35.00
N ILE A 21 -1.95 12.99 -34.31
CA ILE A 21 -2.21 13.40 -32.92
C ILE A 21 -3.54 14.17 -32.84
N GLN A 22 -3.77 15.14 -33.73
CA GLN A 22 -5.03 15.89 -33.77
C GLN A 22 -6.23 15.01 -34.10
N ARG A 23 -6.06 14.03 -35.01
CA ARG A 23 -7.13 13.07 -35.35
C ARG A 23 -7.47 12.15 -34.18
N ASN A 24 -6.47 11.67 -33.45
CA ASN A 24 -6.65 10.83 -32.26
C ASN A 24 -7.29 11.61 -31.11
N PHE A 25 -6.88 12.87 -30.91
CA PHE A 25 -7.49 13.76 -29.92
C PHE A 25 -8.96 14.07 -30.23
N ARG A 26 -9.30 14.35 -31.50
CA ARG A 26 -10.70 14.54 -31.93
C ARG A 26 -11.55 13.26 -31.84
N LYS A 27 -10.96 12.08 -32.03
CA LYS A 27 -11.64 10.80 -31.81
C LYS A 27 -11.89 10.56 -30.32
N HIS A 28 -10.89 10.83 -29.48
CA HIS A 28 -11.03 10.72 -28.03
C HIS A 28 -12.14 11.65 -27.52
N LEU A 29 -12.13 12.93 -27.89
CA LEU A 29 -13.19 13.89 -27.54
C LEU A 29 -14.59 13.45 -27.99
N ARG A 30 -14.72 12.75 -29.14
CA ARG A 30 -15.99 12.17 -29.57
C ARG A 30 -16.41 10.95 -28.74
N MET A 31 -15.47 10.15 -28.25
CA MET A 31 -15.76 9.01 -27.38
C MET A 31 -16.09 9.43 -25.94
N VAL A 32 -15.41 10.45 -25.39
CA VAL A 32 -15.71 10.98 -24.04
C VAL A 32 -16.80 12.06 -24.05
N GLY A 33 -17.22 12.57 -25.22
CA GLY A 33 -18.22 13.61 -25.37
C GLY A 33 -19.69 13.18 -25.24
N SER A 34 -19.97 11.94 -24.82
CA SER A 34 -21.34 11.44 -24.67
C SER A 34 -21.65 11.12 -23.21
N ARG A 35 -21.81 12.18 -22.40
CA ARG A 35 -22.59 12.19 -21.14
C ARG A 35 -22.83 13.66 -20.77
N ARG A 36 -23.71 14.31 -21.53
CA ARG A 36 -24.30 15.60 -21.14
C ARG A 36 -25.56 15.29 -20.35
N VAL A 37 -25.57 15.73 -19.11
CA VAL A 37 -26.68 15.68 -18.15
C VAL A 37 -27.96 16.20 -18.80
N LYS A 38 -29.05 15.43 -18.69
CA LYS A 38 -30.41 15.92 -18.88
C LYS A 38 -31.23 15.45 -17.69
N ALA A 39 -31.50 16.39 -16.78
CA ALA A 39 -32.47 16.23 -15.72
C ALA A 39 -33.87 16.38 -16.32
N GLN A 40 -34.74 15.39 -16.10
CA GLN A 40 -36.19 15.57 -15.96
C GLN A 40 -36.84 14.27 -15.43
N SER A 41 -37.39 14.41 -14.22
CA SER A 41 -38.47 13.67 -13.55
C SER A 41 -39.12 12.47 -14.27
N SER A 42 -39.04 11.29 -13.62
CA SER A 42 -40.17 10.36 -13.48
C SER A 42 -39.82 9.31 -12.42
N ASP A 43 -40.59 9.28 -11.33
CA ASP A 43 -40.62 8.19 -10.36
C ASP A 43 -40.76 6.85 -11.06
N LEU A 44 -39.88 5.88 -10.75
CA LEU A 44 -40.17 4.45 -10.79
C LEU A 44 -39.08 3.72 -10.00
N GLN A 45 -39.54 2.97 -9.01
CA GLN A 45 -38.79 2.24 -8.01
C GLN A 45 -37.66 1.38 -8.62
N SER A 46 -36.43 1.63 -8.17
CA SER A 46 -35.35 0.64 -8.16
C SER A 46 -34.85 0.55 -6.72
N SER A 47 -35.46 -0.38 -5.99
CA SER A 47 -35.00 -0.84 -4.69
C SER A 47 -33.71 -1.63 -4.87
N HIS A 48 -32.56 -1.01 -4.64
CA HIS A 48 -31.32 -1.75 -4.37
C HIS A 48 -30.37 -0.92 -3.49
N CYS A 49 -30.29 -1.32 -2.23
CA CYS A 49 -29.19 -1.13 -1.29
C CYS A 49 -28.78 0.30 -0.91
N THR A 50 -29.49 0.89 0.06
CA THR A 50 -29.00 1.97 0.94
C THR A 50 -29.06 1.54 2.41
N LEU A 51 -28.55 0.34 2.71
CA LEU A 51 -28.62 -0.27 4.05
C LEU A 51 -27.26 -0.57 4.70
N ASP A 52 -26.13 -0.33 4.02
CA ASP A 52 -24.80 -0.63 4.57
C ASP A 52 -24.18 0.54 5.35
N GLU A 53 -24.45 1.80 5.00
CA GLU A 53 -23.77 2.94 5.65
C GLU A 53 -24.28 3.26 7.06
N ALA A 54 -25.50 2.83 7.43
CA ALA A 54 -26.11 3.16 8.72
C ALA A 54 -25.88 2.08 9.81
N PHE A 55 -25.34 0.91 9.45
CA PHE A 55 -25.16 -0.21 10.38
C PHE A 55 -23.73 -0.30 10.95
N GLU A 56 -22.75 0.37 10.33
CA GLU A 56 -21.34 0.31 10.76
C GLU A 56 -21.02 1.20 11.99
N ASP A 57 -21.77 2.29 12.22
CA ASP A 57 -21.44 3.28 13.26
C ASP A 57 -21.66 2.79 14.71
N LEU A 58 -22.63 1.89 14.94
CA LEU A 58 -22.87 1.30 16.27
C LEU A 58 -21.76 0.31 16.70
N ASP A 59 -21.11 -0.33 15.73
CA ASP A 59 -19.97 -1.22 15.95
C ASP A 59 -18.71 -0.41 16.34
N TRP A 60 -18.57 0.81 15.81
CA TRP A 60 -17.36 1.60 15.95
C TRP A 60 -17.00 1.96 17.40
N ASP A 61 -17.90 2.61 18.13
CA ASP A 61 -17.65 3.06 19.50
C ASP A 61 -17.51 1.86 20.46
N THR A 62 -18.24 0.78 20.18
CA THR A 62 -18.13 -0.48 20.92
C THR A 62 -16.77 -1.13 20.70
N GLU A 63 -16.33 -1.31 19.45
CA GLU A 63 -15.00 -1.85 19.12
C GLU A 63 -13.88 -0.98 19.70
N LYS A 64 -14.04 0.35 19.65
CA LYS A 64 -13.08 1.31 20.23
C LYS A 64 -13.01 1.18 21.75
N GLY A 65 -14.14 1.04 22.43
CA GLY A 65 -14.20 0.81 23.88
C GLY A 65 -13.54 -0.51 24.28
N LEU A 66 -13.78 -1.58 23.54
CA LEU A 66 -13.13 -2.88 23.76
C LEU A 66 -11.62 -2.82 23.55
N GLU A 67 -11.17 -2.12 22.52
CA GLU A 67 -9.74 -1.87 22.28
C GLU A 67 -9.12 -1.04 23.42
N ALA A 68 -9.79 -0.01 23.91
CA ALA A 68 -9.30 0.81 25.01
C ALA A 68 -9.05 -0.02 26.28
N VAL A 69 -9.98 -0.93 26.60
CA VAL A 69 -9.82 -1.86 27.73
C VAL A 69 -8.65 -2.82 27.51
N ALA A 70 -8.45 -3.31 26.28
CA ALA A 70 -7.31 -4.16 25.95
C ALA A 70 -5.97 -3.40 26.14
N CYS A 71 -5.91 -2.15 25.69
CA CYS A 71 -4.73 -1.29 25.81
C CYS A 71 -4.40 -0.86 27.25
N ASP A 72 -5.36 -0.88 28.18
CA ASP A 72 -5.17 -0.50 29.59
C ASP A 72 -4.49 -1.61 30.43
N THR A 73 -4.17 -2.75 29.82
CA THR A 73 -3.44 -3.83 30.48
C THR A 73 -2.03 -3.37 30.85
N GLU A 74 -1.59 -3.64 32.08
CA GLU A 74 -0.24 -3.31 32.53
C GLU A 74 0.84 -3.90 31.61
N GLY A 75 1.79 -3.07 31.19
CA GLY A 75 2.87 -3.46 30.29
C GLY A 75 2.47 -3.62 28.82
N PHE A 76 1.23 -3.25 28.45
CA PHE A 76 0.82 -3.24 27.04
C PHE A 76 1.70 -2.29 26.21
N VAL A 77 2.26 -2.82 25.13
CA VAL A 77 2.98 -2.03 24.12
C VAL A 77 2.19 -2.12 22.82
N PRO A 78 1.91 -1.00 22.13
CA PRO A 78 1.16 -1.05 20.88
C PRO A 78 1.90 -1.82 19.77
N PRO A 79 1.22 -2.76 19.07
CA PRO A 79 1.87 -3.63 18.12
C PRO A 79 2.26 -2.92 16.82
N LYS A 80 3.37 -3.37 16.25
CA LYS A 80 3.94 -2.96 14.97
C LYS A 80 3.98 -4.15 14.02
N VAL A 81 3.06 -4.26 13.08
CA VAL A 81 2.99 -5.40 12.16
C VAL A 81 3.91 -5.19 10.96
N MET A 82 4.66 -6.22 10.56
CA MET A 82 5.50 -6.19 9.37
C MET A 82 5.04 -7.27 8.39
N LEU A 83 4.44 -6.86 7.26
CA LEU A 83 4.18 -7.74 6.14
C LEU A 83 5.39 -7.77 5.21
N ILE A 84 5.98 -8.95 5.06
CA ILE A 84 7.18 -9.17 4.27
C ILE A 84 6.81 -10.09 3.10
N SER A 85 6.95 -9.59 1.88
CA SER A 85 6.73 -10.41 0.69
C SER A 85 7.89 -11.40 0.49
N SER A 86 7.58 -12.64 0.10
CA SER A 86 8.59 -13.63 -0.32
C SER A 86 9.45 -13.18 -1.53
N LYS A 87 9.04 -12.13 -2.25
CA LYS A 87 9.83 -11.50 -3.34
C LYS A 87 10.87 -10.50 -2.85
N VAL A 88 10.87 -10.13 -1.58
CA VAL A 88 11.98 -9.33 -1.04
C VAL A 88 13.26 -10.19 -1.10
N PRO A 89 14.38 -9.68 -1.64
CA PRO A 89 15.60 -10.48 -1.73
C PRO A 89 16.05 -10.98 -0.36
N LYS A 90 16.27 -12.29 -0.20
CA LYS A 90 16.67 -12.90 1.09
C LYS A 90 15.66 -12.61 2.21
N ALA A 91 14.36 -12.65 1.90
CA ALA A 91 13.27 -12.36 2.83
C ALA A 91 13.28 -13.27 4.07
N GLU A 92 13.71 -14.53 3.90
CA GLU A 92 13.82 -15.54 4.95
C GLU A 92 14.78 -15.14 6.09
N TYR A 93 15.75 -14.25 5.82
CA TYR A 93 16.67 -13.74 6.82
C TYR A 93 16.18 -12.47 7.52
N ILE A 94 15.12 -11.82 7.02
CA ILE A 94 14.61 -10.57 7.60
C ILE A 94 14.26 -10.70 9.10
N PRO A 95 13.66 -11.81 9.58
CA PRO A 95 13.41 -11.97 11.02
C PRO A 95 14.66 -11.87 11.90
N THR A 96 15.84 -12.21 11.38
CA THR A 96 17.10 -12.19 12.15
C THR A 96 17.66 -10.78 12.37
N ILE A 97 17.20 -9.80 11.59
CA ILE A 97 17.65 -8.40 11.63
C ILE A 97 16.63 -7.45 12.26
N ILE A 98 15.50 -7.98 12.73
CA ILE A 98 14.50 -7.22 13.49
C ILE A 98 15.09 -6.83 14.85
N ARG A 99 14.65 -5.68 15.38
CA ARG A 99 15.03 -5.23 16.72
C ARG A 99 14.60 -6.23 17.77
N ARG A 100 15.56 -6.81 18.49
CA ARG A 100 15.31 -7.79 19.55
C ARG A 100 14.83 -7.17 20.87
N ASP A 101 15.06 -5.86 21.03
CA ASP A 101 14.66 -5.09 22.22
C ASP A 101 13.20 -4.63 22.20
N ASP A 102 12.48 -4.84 21.09
CA ASP A 102 11.09 -4.42 20.93
C ASP A 102 10.18 -5.63 20.58
N PRO A 103 9.55 -6.27 21.58
CA PRO A 103 8.69 -7.43 21.37
C PRO A 103 7.35 -7.09 20.71
N SER A 104 7.03 -5.80 20.53
CA SER A 104 5.79 -5.37 19.87
C SER A 104 5.85 -5.50 18.35
N ILE A 105 7.02 -5.83 17.79
CA ILE A 105 7.21 -6.02 16.36
C ILE A 105 6.80 -7.44 15.95
N ILE A 106 5.79 -7.53 15.08
CA ILE A 106 5.17 -8.80 14.67
C ILE A 106 5.48 -9.04 13.18
N PRO A 107 6.50 -9.85 12.83
CA PRO A 107 6.81 -10.18 11.45
C PRO A 107 5.88 -11.26 10.90
N ILE A 108 5.43 -11.05 9.66
CA ILE A 108 4.62 -11.97 8.88
C ILE A 108 5.23 -12.06 7.48
N LEU A 109 5.80 -13.21 7.16
CA LEU A 109 6.29 -13.55 5.83
C LEU A 109 5.16 -14.21 5.04
N TYR A 110 4.78 -13.66 3.90
CA TYR A 110 3.74 -14.24 3.04
C TYR A 110 4.31 -14.63 1.67
N ASP A 111 3.74 -15.68 1.09
CA ASP A 111 4.11 -16.14 -0.25
C ASP A 111 3.41 -15.29 -1.32
N HIS A 112 4.17 -14.45 -2.02
CA HIS A 112 3.67 -13.62 -3.12
C HIS A 112 2.96 -14.42 -4.23
N GLU A 113 3.38 -15.66 -4.49
CA GLU A 113 2.86 -16.44 -5.62
C GLU A 113 1.54 -17.15 -5.29
N HIS A 114 1.37 -17.59 -4.03
CA HIS A 114 0.29 -18.50 -3.66
C HIS A 114 -0.65 -17.97 -2.57
N ALA A 115 -0.25 -16.97 -1.78
CA ALA A 115 -1.12 -16.39 -0.77
C ALA A 115 -2.26 -15.59 -1.41
N THR A 116 -3.38 -15.53 -0.71
CA THR A 116 -4.52 -14.66 -1.00
C THR A 116 -4.54 -13.46 -0.05
N PHE A 117 -5.37 -12.46 -0.34
CA PHE A 117 -5.59 -11.34 0.57
C PHE A 117 -6.22 -11.79 1.90
N GLU A 118 -7.10 -12.78 1.87
CA GLU A 118 -7.70 -13.35 3.09
C GLU A 118 -6.65 -14.07 3.95
N ASP A 119 -5.77 -14.89 3.35
CA ASP A 119 -4.69 -15.56 4.10
C ASP A 119 -3.82 -14.55 4.87
N ILE A 120 -3.52 -13.40 4.24
CA ILE A 120 -2.77 -12.32 4.87
C ILE A 120 -3.55 -11.69 6.03
N LEU A 121 -4.84 -11.39 5.83
CA LEU A 121 -5.68 -10.77 6.87
C LEU A 121 -5.87 -11.70 8.07
N GLU A 122 -6.15 -12.98 7.83
CA GLU A 122 -6.30 -14.00 8.87
C GLU A 122 -5.00 -14.17 9.66
N GLU A 123 -3.85 -14.19 9.00
CA GLU A 123 -2.56 -14.31 9.67
C GLU A 123 -2.24 -13.07 10.53
N ILE A 124 -2.57 -11.87 10.05
CA ILE A 124 -2.44 -10.63 10.85
C ILE A 124 -3.32 -10.73 12.10
N GLU A 125 -4.61 -11.04 11.94
CA GLU A 125 -5.56 -11.13 13.04
C GLU A 125 -5.15 -12.21 14.06
N ARG A 126 -4.73 -13.38 13.57
CA ARG A 126 -4.23 -14.47 14.41
C ARG A 126 -3.01 -14.05 15.21
N LYS A 127 -2.03 -13.39 14.58
CA LYS A 127 -0.81 -12.92 15.26
C LYS A 127 -1.09 -11.79 16.26
N LEU A 128 -1.99 -10.87 15.95
CA LEU A 128 -2.44 -9.85 16.91
C LEU A 128 -3.11 -10.49 18.13
N ASN A 129 -3.99 -11.46 17.92
CA ASN A 129 -4.66 -12.16 19.03
C ASN A 129 -3.69 -12.97 19.90
N VAL A 130 -2.64 -13.56 19.31
CA VAL A 130 -1.56 -14.23 20.05
C VAL A 130 -0.72 -13.21 20.84
N TYR A 131 -0.47 -12.04 20.25
CA TYR A 131 0.27 -10.96 20.91
C TYR A 131 -0.49 -10.42 22.13
N HIS A 132 -1.73 -9.98 21.92
CA HIS A 132 -2.63 -9.53 22.98
C HIS A 132 -4.06 -9.47 22.43
N LYS A 133 -4.99 -10.15 23.11
CA LYS A 133 -6.38 -10.24 22.63
C LYS A 133 -7.04 -8.86 22.64
N GLY A 134 -7.53 -8.44 21.46
CA GLY A 134 -8.13 -7.12 21.27
C GLY A 134 -7.15 -6.03 20.83
N ALA A 135 -5.86 -6.34 20.73
CA ALA A 135 -4.87 -5.41 20.20
C ALA A 135 -5.10 -5.11 18.71
N LYS A 136 -4.82 -3.86 18.33
CA LYS A 136 -4.92 -3.36 16.97
C LYS A 136 -3.60 -2.73 16.53
N ILE A 137 -3.39 -2.62 15.22
CA ILE A 137 -2.15 -2.16 14.61
C ILE A 137 -2.03 -0.64 14.76
N TRP A 138 -0.94 -0.17 15.37
CA TRP A 138 -0.64 1.27 15.44
C TRP A 138 0.32 1.69 14.33
N LYS A 139 1.29 0.82 14.03
CA LYS A 139 2.23 1.01 12.93
C LYS A 139 2.35 -0.27 12.12
N MET A 140 2.48 -0.12 10.81
CA MET A 140 2.62 -1.25 9.90
C MET A 140 3.77 -0.98 8.94
N LEU A 141 4.56 -2.00 8.61
CA LEU A 141 5.48 -2.00 7.48
C LEU A 141 4.96 -2.96 6.43
N ILE A 142 4.86 -2.53 5.18
CA ILE A 142 4.69 -3.40 4.03
C ILE A 142 6.00 -3.38 3.24
N PHE A 143 6.77 -4.46 3.36
CA PHE A 143 8.01 -4.67 2.63
C PHE A 143 7.74 -5.55 1.41
N CYS A 144 7.61 -4.91 0.25
CA CYS A 144 7.29 -5.59 -1.00
C CYS A 144 8.02 -4.97 -2.19
N GLN A 145 8.01 -5.67 -3.32
CA GLN A 145 8.50 -5.11 -4.57
C GLN A 145 7.47 -4.12 -5.17
N GLY A 146 7.94 -3.26 -6.05
CA GLY A 146 7.12 -2.27 -6.72
C GLY A 146 7.95 -1.35 -7.59
N GLY A 147 7.37 -0.21 -7.95
CA GLY A 147 8.07 0.84 -8.66
C GLY A 147 7.28 2.15 -8.57
N PRO A 148 7.69 3.19 -9.33
CA PRO A 148 7.00 4.47 -9.30
C PRO A 148 5.49 4.33 -9.59
N GLY A 149 4.66 4.63 -8.60
CA GLY A 149 3.20 4.58 -8.68
C GLY A 149 2.52 3.21 -8.56
N HIS A 150 3.24 2.15 -8.20
CA HIS A 150 2.64 0.81 -8.07
C HIS A 150 3.34 -0.12 -7.06
N LEU A 151 2.58 -1.06 -6.50
CA LEU A 151 3.06 -2.11 -5.59
C LEU A 151 2.68 -3.50 -6.09
N TYR A 152 3.57 -4.46 -5.90
CA TYR A 152 3.34 -5.88 -6.14
C TYR A 152 3.05 -6.57 -4.82
N LEU A 153 1.80 -6.54 -4.37
CA LEU A 153 1.38 -7.20 -3.13
C LEU A 153 1.36 -8.72 -3.35
N LEU A 154 0.55 -9.19 -4.28
CA LEU A 154 0.45 -10.60 -4.68
C LEU A 154 0.62 -10.73 -6.19
N LYS A 155 0.90 -11.96 -6.66
CA LYS A 155 0.98 -12.26 -8.08
C LYS A 155 -0.31 -11.82 -8.77
N ASN A 156 -0.18 -11.12 -9.89
CA ASN A 156 -1.30 -10.55 -10.66
C ASN A 156 -2.13 -9.48 -9.91
N LYS A 157 -1.78 -9.11 -8.68
CA LYS A 157 -2.45 -8.07 -7.88
C LYS A 157 -1.55 -6.85 -7.74
N VAL A 158 -1.46 -6.10 -8.83
CA VAL A 158 -0.68 -4.86 -8.89
C VAL A 158 -1.50 -3.69 -8.38
N ALA A 159 -1.19 -3.20 -7.18
CA ALA A 159 -1.86 -2.03 -6.63
C ALA A 159 -1.37 -0.77 -7.35
N THR A 160 -2.29 -0.07 -8.00
CA THR A 160 -2.05 1.22 -8.67
C THR A 160 -3.20 2.16 -8.33
N PHE A 161 -3.02 3.47 -8.44
CA PHE A 161 -4.11 4.43 -8.16
C PHE A 161 -5.40 4.09 -8.94
N ALA A 162 -5.28 3.58 -10.17
CA ALA A 162 -6.42 3.24 -11.01
C ALA A 162 -7.11 1.92 -10.66
N LYS A 163 -6.44 1.03 -9.93
CA LYS A 163 -6.91 -0.33 -9.61
C LYS A 163 -7.45 -0.45 -8.19
N VAL A 164 -6.83 0.21 -7.22
CA VAL A 164 -7.20 0.08 -5.79
C VAL A 164 -8.63 0.52 -5.48
N GLU A 165 -9.23 1.36 -6.31
CA GLU A 165 -10.63 1.81 -6.18
C GLU A 165 -11.60 1.10 -7.14
N LYS A 166 -11.14 0.09 -7.89
CA LYS A 166 -11.95 -0.60 -8.91
C LYS A 166 -11.96 -2.12 -8.79
N GLU A 167 -10.86 -2.71 -8.33
CA GLU A 167 -10.76 -4.15 -8.14
C GLU A 167 -11.36 -4.49 -6.76
N GLU A 168 -12.48 -5.22 -6.75
CA GLU A 168 -13.27 -5.52 -5.55
C GLU A 168 -12.45 -6.20 -4.45
N ASP A 169 -11.57 -7.11 -4.82
CA ASP A 169 -10.71 -7.82 -3.86
C ASP A 169 -9.64 -6.90 -3.25
N MET A 170 -9.11 -5.93 -4.01
CA MET A 170 -8.23 -4.90 -3.45
C MET A 170 -9.00 -3.97 -2.50
N ILE A 171 -10.18 -3.52 -2.91
CA ILE A 171 -11.04 -2.68 -2.06
C ILE A 171 -11.35 -3.40 -0.75
N HIS A 172 -11.76 -4.68 -0.84
CA HIS A 172 -12.09 -5.51 0.31
C HIS A 172 -10.88 -5.67 1.23
N PHE A 173 -9.71 -6.01 0.68
CA PHE A 173 -8.48 -6.15 1.45
C PHE A 173 -8.14 -4.88 2.26
N TRP A 174 -8.14 -3.71 1.63
CA TRP A 174 -7.78 -2.46 2.31
C TRP A 174 -8.84 -2.04 3.35
N LYS A 175 -10.12 -2.27 3.08
CA LYS A 175 -11.20 -2.03 4.04
C LYS A 175 -11.13 -2.99 5.23
N ARG A 176 -10.83 -4.27 5.02
CA ARG A 176 -10.66 -5.24 6.13
C ARG A 176 -9.40 -4.95 6.94
N LEU A 177 -8.29 -4.61 6.27
CA LEU A 177 -7.06 -4.21 6.94
C LEU A 177 -7.28 -2.95 7.79
N SER A 178 -8.07 -1.98 7.33
CA SER A 178 -8.35 -0.77 8.10
C SER A 178 -9.04 -1.07 9.44
N ARG A 179 -9.93 -2.08 9.50
CA ARG A 179 -10.55 -2.57 10.76
C ARG A 179 -9.56 -3.16 11.77
N LEU A 180 -8.39 -3.57 11.31
CA LEU A 180 -7.30 -4.07 12.15
C LEU A 180 -6.40 -2.94 12.67
N MET A 181 -6.53 -1.72 12.14
CA MET A 181 -5.82 -0.54 12.63
C MET A 181 -6.49 0.02 13.89
N SER A 182 -5.69 0.63 14.76
CA SER A 182 -6.16 1.13 16.05
C SER A 182 -7.15 2.28 15.93
N LYS A 183 -8.19 2.25 16.78
CA LYS A 183 -9.16 3.35 16.94
C LYS A 183 -8.82 4.26 18.13
N VAL A 184 -7.93 3.82 19.02
CA VAL A 184 -7.56 4.53 20.25
C VAL A 184 -6.18 5.18 20.19
N ASN A 185 -5.41 4.92 19.12
CA ASN A 185 -4.14 5.60 18.88
C ASN A 185 -4.36 7.14 18.86
N PRO A 186 -3.67 7.89 19.75
CA PRO A 186 -3.80 9.35 19.78
C PRO A 186 -3.29 9.98 18.49
N GLU A 187 -2.26 9.38 17.90
CA GLU A 187 -1.66 9.75 16.62
C GLU A 187 -2.35 9.02 15.46
N PRO A 188 -2.22 9.52 14.22
CA PRO A 188 -2.60 8.74 13.05
C PRO A 188 -1.85 7.41 13.00
N ASN A 189 -2.54 6.35 12.60
CA ASN A 189 -1.90 5.06 12.33
C ASN A 189 -1.01 5.19 11.10
N VAL A 190 0.18 4.59 11.12
CA VAL A 190 1.15 4.75 10.01
C VAL A 190 1.37 3.43 9.29
N ILE A 191 1.24 3.42 7.97
CA ILE A 191 1.68 2.33 7.10
C ILE A 191 2.91 2.80 6.30
N HIS A 192 4.07 2.25 6.65
CA HIS A 192 5.30 2.43 5.92
C HIS A 192 5.38 1.45 4.74
N ILE A 193 5.75 1.96 3.57
CA ILE A 193 6.02 1.15 2.38
C ILE A 193 7.52 1.13 2.14
N MET A 194 8.08 -0.06 1.97
CA MET A 194 9.52 -0.27 1.82
C MET A 194 9.82 -1.31 0.73
N GLY A 195 11.02 -1.23 0.15
CA GLY A 195 11.45 -2.14 -0.92
C GLY A 195 11.21 -1.64 -2.33
N CYS A 196 10.62 -0.45 -2.51
CA CYS A 196 10.41 0.17 -3.80
C CYS A 196 10.39 1.70 -3.72
N TYR A 197 10.46 2.36 -4.88
CA TYR A 197 10.39 3.83 -4.99
C TYR A 197 9.01 4.27 -5.48
N ILE A 198 7.98 4.02 -4.67
CA ILE A 198 6.57 4.27 -5.05
C ILE A 198 6.29 5.75 -5.34
N LEU A 199 6.88 6.66 -4.58
CA LEU A 199 6.75 8.12 -4.73
C LEU A 199 7.65 8.70 -5.83
N GLY A 200 8.24 7.86 -6.69
CA GLY A 200 9.06 8.32 -7.80
C GLY A 200 8.32 9.03 -8.92
N ASN A 201 7.00 9.09 -8.87
CA ASN A 201 6.17 9.86 -9.80
C ASN A 201 4.86 10.32 -9.12
N PRO A 202 4.08 11.23 -9.74
CA PRO A 202 2.81 11.71 -9.20
C PRO A 202 1.73 10.64 -9.01
N ASN A 203 1.85 9.48 -9.65
CA ASN A 203 0.90 8.39 -9.48
C ASN A 203 1.07 7.70 -8.12
N GLY A 204 2.27 7.75 -7.52
CA GLY A 204 2.51 7.28 -6.15
C GLY A 204 1.70 8.06 -5.13
N GLU A 205 1.70 9.39 -5.25
CA GLU A 205 0.88 10.26 -4.38
C GLU A 205 -0.61 10.01 -4.54
N LYS A 206 -1.09 9.83 -5.78
CA LYS A 206 -2.49 9.45 -6.03
C LYS A 206 -2.84 8.10 -5.43
N LEU A 207 -1.95 7.12 -5.54
CA LEU A 207 -2.15 5.81 -4.93
C LEU A 207 -2.25 5.93 -3.41
N PHE A 208 -1.34 6.67 -2.76
CA PHE A 208 -1.42 6.91 -1.32
C PHE A 208 -2.71 7.64 -0.93
N GLN A 209 -3.12 8.65 -1.70
CA GLN A 209 -4.38 9.35 -1.44
C GLN A 209 -5.59 8.40 -1.51
N ASN A 210 -5.68 7.57 -2.54
CA ASN A 210 -6.77 6.61 -2.72
C ASN A 210 -6.79 5.58 -1.58
N LEU A 211 -5.62 5.08 -1.16
CA LEU A 211 -5.51 4.17 -0.03
C LEU A 211 -5.95 4.82 1.29
N ARG A 212 -5.55 6.07 1.56
CA ARG A 212 -6.02 6.82 2.75
C ARG A 212 -7.54 6.96 2.74
N THR A 213 -8.13 7.28 1.59
CA THR A 213 -9.58 7.38 1.44
C THR A 213 -10.26 6.04 1.71
N LEU A 214 -9.76 4.94 1.12
CA LEU A 214 -10.31 3.59 1.33
C LEU A 214 -10.24 3.12 2.79
N MET A 215 -9.23 3.58 3.54
CA MET A 215 -9.02 3.22 4.95
C MET A 215 -9.65 4.21 5.93
N THR A 216 -10.48 5.15 5.47
CA THR A 216 -11.31 6.01 6.36
C THR A 216 -12.36 5.13 7.06
N PRO A 217 -12.69 5.35 8.36
CA PRO A 217 -12.28 6.46 9.22
C PRO A 217 -11.06 6.22 10.14
N TYR A 218 -10.26 5.18 9.90
CA TYR A 218 -9.19 4.70 10.80
C TYR A 218 -7.90 5.57 10.85
N ARG A 219 -7.97 6.83 10.42
CA ARG A 219 -6.87 7.82 10.46
C ARG A 219 -5.51 7.25 10.04
N VAL A 220 -5.45 6.59 8.88
CA VAL A 220 -4.22 5.98 8.36
C VAL A 220 -3.42 6.96 7.50
N THR A 221 -2.12 7.08 7.75
CA THR A 221 -1.15 7.75 6.88
C THR A 221 -0.27 6.71 6.18
N PHE A 222 0.22 7.08 4.99
CA PHE A 222 1.13 6.26 4.20
C PHE A 222 2.42 7.03 3.99
N GLU A 223 3.54 6.35 4.25
CA GLU A 223 4.89 6.92 4.19
C GLU A 223 5.83 5.97 3.44
N SER A 224 6.72 6.52 2.63
CA SER A 224 7.74 5.76 1.90
C SER A 224 9.03 6.59 1.77
N PRO A 225 9.65 6.99 2.88
CA PRO A 225 10.88 7.79 2.84
C PRO A 225 12.00 7.02 2.16
N LEU A 226 12.90 7.75 1.49
CA LEU A 226 14.09 7.15 0.88
C LEU A 226 14.98 6.54 1.97
N GLU A 227 15.34 5.26 1.86
CA GLU A 227 16.10 4.51 2.89
C GLU A 227 17.40 5.20 3.33
N LEU A 228 18.06 5.94 2.44
CA LEU A 228 19.31 6.67 2.71
C LEU A 228 19.11 8.04 3.37
N SER A 229 17.87 8.53 3.48
CA SER A 229 17.54 9.80 4.11
C SER A 229 17.46 9.67 5.64
N ALA A 230 17.47 10.81 6.35
CA ALA A 230 17.26 10.82 7.81
C ALA A 230 15.91 10.22 8.22
N GLN A 231 14.84 10.53 7.47
CA GLN A 231 13.51 9.94 7.68
C GLN A 231 13.50 8.44 7.38
N GLY A 232 14.21 8.00 6.33
CA GLY A 232 14.36 6.59 6.00
C GLY A 232 15.09 5.82 7.10
N LYS A 233 16.14 6.41 7.67
CA LYS A 233 16.83 5.86 8.84
C LYS A 233 15.88 5.69 10.03
N GLN A 234 15.08 6.70 10.37
CA GLN A 234 14.10 6.63 11.46
C GLN A 234 13.04 5.54 11.23
N MET A 235 12.54 5.42 9.99
CA MET A 235 11.63 4.35 9.60
C MET A 235 12.30 2.98 9.80
N ILE A 236 13.55 2.79 9.35
CA ILE A 236 14.29 1.53 9.54
C ILE A 236 14.46 1.22 11.03
N GLU A 237 14.88 2.19 11.83
CA GLU A 237 15.10 2.03 13.28
C GLU A 237 13.81 1.74 14.07
N THR A 238 12.63 1.94 13.46
CA THR A 238 11.34 1.57 14.05
C THR A 238 11.12 0.05 14.04
N TYR A 239 11.71 -0.68 13.09
CA TYR A 239 11.44 -2.11 12.86
C TYR A 239 12.69 -3.00 12.94
N PHE A 240 13.86 -2.46 12.55
CA PHE A 240 15.08 -3.23 12.37
C PHE A 240 16.21 -2.72 13.26
N ASP A 241 17.11 -3.62 13.65
CA ASP A 241 18.43 -3.19 14.10
C ASP A 241 19.12 -2.54 12.91
N PHE A 242 19.44 -1.25 13.03
CA PHE A 242 19.96 -0.48 11.90
C PHE A 242 21.29 -1.02 11.37
N ARG A 243 22.15 -1.59 12.22
CA ARG A 243 23.44 -2.14 11.81
C ARG A 243 23.24 -3.45 11.05
N LEU A 244 22.39 -4.34 11.57
CA LEU A 244 22.05 -5.59 10.92
C LEU A 244 21.31 -5.36 9.60
N TYR A 245 20.39 -4.40 9.55
CA TYR A 245 19.70 -4.00 8.33
C TYR A 245 20.68 -3.54 7.25
N ARG A 246 21.62 -2.64 7.59
CA ARG A 246 22.65 -2.18 6.63
C ARG A 246 23.52 -3.32 6.13
N LEU A 247 23.93 -4.24 7.02
CA LEU A 247 24.71 -5.40 6.65
C LEU A 247 23.94 -6.30 5.68
N TRP A 248 22.71 -6.68 6.02
CA TRP A 248 21.82 -7.46 5.17
C TRP A 248 21.60 -6.80 3.81
N LYS A 249 21.30 -5.49 3.79
CA LYS A 249 21.06 -4.73 2.56
C LYS A 249 22.27 -4.73 1.64
N SER A 250 23.47 -4.60 2.18
CA SER A 250 24.72 -4.66 1.39
C SER A 250 24.96 -6.04 0.76
N ARG A 251 24.39 -7.11 1.34
CA ARG A 251 24.57 -8.50 0.92
C ARG A 251 23.36 -9.07 0.19
N GLN A 252 22.30 -8.30 -0.03
CA GLN A 252 21.04 -8.77 -0.64
C GLN A 252 21.23 -9.34 -2.06
N HIS A 253 22.24 -8.84 -2.79
CA HIS A 253 22.60 -9.31 -4.14
C HIS A 253 23.89 -10.16 -4.16
N SER A 254 24.51 -10.39 -2.99
CA SER A 254 25.70 -11.24 -2.90
C SER A 254 25.31 -12.70 -3.09
N LYS A 255 26.04 -13.39 -3.98
CA LYS A 255 25.93 -14.83 -4.23
C LYS A 255 26.59 -15.69 -3.14
N LEU A 256 27.40 -15.08 -2.26
CA LEU A 256 28.03 -15.77 -1.13
C LEU A 256 27.00 -15.92 -0.01
N LEU A 257 26.82 -17.16 0.45
CA LEU A 257 25.77 -17.63 1.36
C LEU A 257 26.14 -17.48 2.85
N ASP A 258 27.02 -16.54 3.21
CA ASP A 258 27.56 -16.51 4.58
C ASP A 258 26.75 -15.55 5.47
N PHE A 259 25.50 -15.90 5.77
CA PHE A 259 24.76 -15.31 6.89
C PHE A 259 24.90 -16.13 8.18
N ASP A 260 25.21 -17.43 8.07
CA ASP A 260 25.39 -18.33 9.23
C ASP A 260 26.66 -18.01 10.04
N ASP A 261 27.68 -17.41 9.42
CA ASP A 261 28.95 -17.09 10.09
C ASP A 261 28.98 -15.71 10.78
N VAL A 262 27.91 -14.91 10.69
CA VAL A 262 27.93 -13.49 11.13
C VAL A 262 26.80 -13.11 12.10
N LEU A 263 25.81 -13.98 12.34
CA LEU A 263 24.64 -13.69 13.19
C LEU A 263 24.61 -14.48 14.50
#